data_AF-A0A2B4SKB2-F1
#
_entry.id   AF-A0A2B4SKB2-F1
#
_cell.length_a   1.000
_cell.length_b   1.000
_cell.length_c   1.000
_cell.angle_alpha   90.00
_cell.angle_beta   90.00
_cell.angle_gamma   90.00
#
_symmetry.space_group_name_H-M   'P 1'
#
loop_
_entity.id
_entity.type
_entity.pdbx_description
1 polymer ?
#
loop_
_entity_poly.entity_id
_entity_poly.type
_entity_poly.pdbx_seq_one_letter_code
_entity_poly.pdbx_strand_id
1 'polypeptide(L)'
;MFEGRGWCPRSYRPKGTARGERREWKSRVVSALLSYELERMFMEERRRQRLWCNPSKRNKTDNDLCVNTDMGVVDAYQHMAPMIDAVTYLQWLYKQCREKGCRFVHDEIHGLLRDRAEDLKNKYKAQLIFNCPGINAKELAGDEDVYPLRGVILKVKNDGNLMSKLNHPMCVSVIKEFDESAIRRMFEKVKQFYPPLRNYGDDDVEQVLVCLRPARKANARFEWDPVCPSLLDDYGNGGSSVTFSWGCAIETSAMVNRVLKRGHRFCIQNFNPSNILPFKA
;
A
#
# COMPACT_ATOMS: atom_id res chain seq x y z
N MET A 1 -15.45 29.59 21.82
CA MET A 1 -16.61 29.27 20.96
C MET A 1 -16.22 29.64 19.54
N PHE A 2 -15.65 28.68 18.81
CA PHE A 2 -15.31 28.79 17.38
C PHE A 2 -15.77 27.47 16.75
N GLU A 3 -16.79 27.56 15.91
CA GLU A 3 -17.36 26.44 15.15
C GLU A 3 -16.40 26.05 14.02
N GLY A 4 -15.70 24.93 14.20
CA GLY A 4 -14.97 24.28 13.13
C GLY A 4 -15.95 23.51 12.24
N ARG A 5 -16.33 24.11 11.11
CA ARG A 5 -17.09 23.43 10.06
C ARG A 5 -16.29 22.24 9.51
N GLY A 6 -16.69 21.04 9.91
CA GLY A 6 -16.22 19.78 9.32
C GLY A 6 -16.54 19.74 7.83
N TRP A 7 -15.51 19.50 7.02
CA TRP A 7 -15.67 19.29 5.59
C TRP A 7 -16.17 17.85 5.37
N CYS A 8 -17.48 17.70 5.28
CA CYS A 8 -18.15 16.47 4.87
C CYS A 8 -18.07 16.35 3.34
N PRO A 9 -17.56 15.25 2.76
CA PRO A 9 -17.69 14.99 1.34
C PRO A 9 -19.17 14.69 1.06
N ARG A 10 -19.95 15.74 0.79
CA ARG A 10 -21.31 15.59 0.26
C ARG A 10 -21.20 14.86 -1.08
N SER A 11 -21.70 13.63 -1.07
CA SER A 11 -22.32 12.91 -2.18
C SER A 11 -22.43 13.72 -3.48
N TYR A 12 -21.56 13.42 -4.43
CA TYR A 12 -21.79 13.78 -5.83
C TYR A 12 -22.97 12.93 -6.33
N ARG A 13 -24.17 13.51 -6.37
CA ARG A 13 -25.31 12.96 -7.13
C ARG A 13 -25.23 13.52 -8.55
N PRO A 14 -25.08 12.68 -9.59
CA PRO A 14 -25.28 13.13 -10.96
C PRO A 14 -26.76 13.49 -11.15
N LYS A 15 -27.06 14.75 -11.48
CA LYS A 15 -28.35 15.12 -12.06
C LYS A 15 -28.22 15.01 -13.59
N GLY A 16 -29.00 14.11 -14.19
CA GLY A 16 -29.06 13.93 -15.63
C GLY A 16 -29.29 12.47 -15.97
N THR A 17 -30.54 12.04 -15.96
CA THR A 17 -30.97 10.72 -16.44
C THR A 17 -30.74 10.60 -17.94
N ALA A 18 -29.82 9.73 -18.35
CA ALA A 18 -29.98 8.92 -19.54
C ALA A 18 -30.16 7.47 -19.07
N ARG A 19 -31.36 6.91 -19.26
CA ARG A 19 -31.61 5.47 -19.13
C ARG A 19 -30.73 4.77 -20.17
N GLY A 20 -29.69 4.07 -19.74
CA GLY A 20 -28.84 3.28 -20.62
C GLY A 20 -27.71 2.64 -19.83
N GLU A 21 -27.85 1.34 -19.60
CA GLU A 21 -26.78 0.41 -19.19
C GLU A 21 -26.08 0.67 -17.85
N ARG A 22 -26.53 -0.07 -16.83
CA ARG A 22 -25.65 -0.48 -15.71
C ARG A 22 -24.48 -1.26 -16.31
N ARG A 23 -23.34 -0.61 -16.52
CA ARG A 23 -22.08 -1.30 -16.81
C ARG A 23 -21.70 -2.13 -15.59
N GLU A 24 -21.91 -3.42 -15.74
CA GLU A 24 -21.45 -4.50 -14.88
C GLU A 24 -19.95 -4.33 -14.60
N TRP A 25 -19.58 -4.18 -13.33
CA TRP A 25 -18.18 -4.00 -12.91
C TRP A 25 -17.40 -5.31 -13.11
N LYS A 26 -16.73 -5.45 -14.25
CA LYS A 26 -15.83 -6.58 -14.54
C LYS A 26 -14.39 -6.27 -14.13
N SER A 27 -14.12 -6.06 -12.83
CA SER A 27 -12.73 -5.99 -12.34
C SER A 27 -12.32 -7.29 -11.66
N ARG A 28 -11.62 -8.14 -12.42
CA ARG A 28 -10.98 -9.38 -11.98
C ARG A 28 -9.55 -9.11 -11.48
N VAL A 29 -9.31 -8.34 -10.43
CA VAL A 29 -7.93 -8.10 -9.93
C VAL A 29 -7.87 -8.03 -8.41
N VAL A 30 -6.83 -8.65 -7.85
CA VAL A 30 -6.56 -8.88 -6.42
C VAL A 30 -5.31 -8.10 -6.00
N SER A 31 -5.37 -7.25 -4.97
CA SER A 31 -4.18 -6.65 -4.31
C SER A 31 -4.50 -5.91 -3.00
N ALA A 32 -3.54 -5.87 -2.08
CA ALA A 32 -3.64 -5.72 -0.62
C ALA A 32 -4.10 -4.35 -0.04
N LEU A 33 -4.31 -4.37 1.28
CA LEU A 33 -5.16 -3.50 2.13
C LEU A 33 -4.54 -2.19 2.64
N LEU A 34 -5.38 -1.16 2.80
CA LEU A 34 -5.06 0.25 3.12
C LEU A 34 -5.08 0.62 4.64
N SER A 35 -4.45 1.74 5.08
CA SER A 35 -4.23 2.14 6.50
C SER A 35 -5.11 3.28 7.08
N TYR A 36 -4.84 3.55 8.36
CA TYR A 36 -5.11 4.70 9.25
C TYR A 36 -6.54 4.91 9.78
N GLU A 37 -7.58 4.94 8.94
CA GLU A 37 -8.95 4.83 9.51
C GLU A 37 -9.17 3.45 10.14
N LEU A 38 -8.45 2.44 9.63
CA LEU A 38 -8.42 1.10 10.20
C LEU A 38 -7.69 1.01 11.54
N GLU A 39 -6.82 1.91 11.98
CA GLU A 39 -6.25 1.82 13.34
C GLU A 39 -7.20 2.37 14.40
N ARG A 40 -7.93 3.45 14.09
CA ARG A 40 -9.03 3.92 14.94
C ARG A 40 -10.19 2.94 14.92
N MET A 41 -10.56 2.39 13.77
CA MET A 41 -11.50 1.27 13.70
C MET A 41 -10.93 0.05 14.41
N PHE A 42 -9.70 -0.42 14.19
CA PHE A 42 -9.15 -1.61 14.90
C PHE A 42 -9.12 -1.44 16.42
N MET A 43 -8.89 -0.23 16.94
CA MET A 43 -8.88 0.03 18.39
C MET A 43 -10.29 0.24 18.96
N GLU A 44 -11.20 0.93 18.26
CA GLU A 44 -12.61 1.07 18.66
C GLU A 44 -13.41 -0.23 18.43
N GLU A 45 -13.05 -0.98 17.42
CA GLU A 45 -13.63 -2.26 17.01
C GLU A 45 -12.97 -3.41 17.77
N ARG A 46 -11.76 -3.31 18.34
CA ARG A 46 -11.33 -4.23 19.42
C ARG A 46 -12.21 -4.15 20.66
N ARG A 47 -12.82 -2.99 20.94
CA ARG A 47 -13.83 -2.85 22.02
C ARG A 47 -15.22 -3.36 21.60
N ARG A 48 -15.49 -3.49 20.30
CA ARG A 48 -16.82 -3.84 19.74
C ARG A 48 -16.90 -5.25 19.16
N GLN A 49 -15.78 -5.79 18.71
CA GLN A 49 -15.54 -7.19 18.41
C GLN A 49 -15.65 -7.90 19.75
N ARG A 50 -16.82 -8.46 19.99
CA ARG A 50 -16.97 -9.56 20.92
C ARG A 50 -15.87 -10.54 20.56
N LEU A 51 -14.82 -10.58 21.38
CA LEU A 51 -13.98 -11.76 21.51
C LEU A 51 -14.95 -12.93 21.49
N TRP A 52 -14.88 -13.76 20.46
CA TRP A 52 -15.59 -15.03 20.41
C TRP A 52 -14.97 -16.03 21.41
N CYS A 53 -14.49 -15.54 22.55
CA CYS A 53 -14.16 -16.32 23.73
C CYS A 53 -15.46 -16.66 24.46
N ASN A 54 -16.28 -17.50 23.85
CA ASN A 54 -17.18 -18.33 24.63
C ASN A 54 -17.37 -19.68 23.91
N PRO A 55 -16.77 -20.77 24.41
CA PRO A 55 -17.00 -22.12 23.90
C PRO A 55 -18.49 -22.49 23.82
N SER A 56 -19.32 -21.85 24.64
CA SER A 56 -20.78 -22.04 24.69
C SER A 56 -21.59 -21.19 23.69
N LYS A 57 -20.95 -20.36 22.85
CA LYS A 57 -21.62 -19.54 21.82
C LYS A 57 -21.09 -19.78 20.41
N ARG A 58 -20.85 -21.04 20.05
CA ARG A 58 -20.74 -21.52 18.65
C ARG A 58 -22.05 -21.27 17.87
N ASN A 59 -22.43 -20.02 17.65
CA ASN A 59 -23.66 -19.64 16.94
C ASN A 59 -23.31 -18.96 15.62
N LYS A 60 -22.80 -19.77 14.70
CA LYS A 60 -22.78 -19.74 13.23
C LYS A 60 -21.57 -20.56 12.82
N THR A 61 -21.85 -21.67 12.18
CA THR A 61 -20.93 -22.75 11.86
C THR A 61 -19.69 -22.26 11.12
N ASP A 62 -18.51 -22.76 11.50
CA ASP A 62 -17.25 -22.70 10.74
C ASP A 62 -17.43 -23.02 9.24
N ASN A 63 -18.54 -23.70 8.86
CA ASN A 63 -18.96 -23.97 7.48
C ASN A 63 -19.16 -22.73 6.59
N ASP A 64 -19.49 -21.54 7.12
CA ASP A 64 -19.81 -20.38 6.27
C ASP A 64 -18.56 -19.74 5.63
N LEU A 65 -17.38 -19.90 6.24
CA LEU A 65 -16.13 -19.33 5.73
C LEU A 65 -15.42 -20.26 4.74
N CYS A 66 -15.85 -21.54 4.65
CA CYS A 66 -15.22 -22.56 3.81
C CYS A 66 -13.70 -22.64 4.01
N VAL A 67 -13.21 -22.43 5.24
CA VAL A 67 -11.79 -22.55 5.60
C VAL A 67 -11.55 -23.91 6.23
N ASN A 68 -10.41 -24.53 5.94
CA ASN A 68 -10.02 -25.80 6.52
C ASN A 68 -9.40 -25.61 7.91
N THR A 69 -10.16 -25.98 8.95
CA THR A 69 -9.73 -25.91 10.35
C THR A 69 -8.64 -26.92 10.71
N ASP A 70 -8.50 -28.01 9.94
CA ASP A 70 -7.50 -29.06 10.20
C ASP A 70 -6.06 -28.58 9.95
N MET A 71 -5.89 -27.39 9.37
CA MET A 71 -4.58 -26.75 9.17
C MET A 71 -4.04 -26.03 10.42
N GLY A 72 -4.58 -26.33 11.60
CA GLY A 72 -4.13 -25.75 12.86
C GLY A 72 -4.62 -24.30 13.07
N VAL A 73 -5.74 -23.93 12.45
CA VAL A 73 -6.37 -22.62 12.67
C VAL A 73 -6.98 -22.60 14.08
N VAL A 74 -6.43 -21.77 14.96
CA VAL A 74 -6.87 -21.68 16.37
C VAL A 74 -8.03 -20.68 16.53
N ASP A 75 -7.99 -19.57 15.82
CA ASP A 75 -9.03 -18.53 15.84
C ASP A 75 -9.01 -17.73 14.53
N ALA A 76 -10.10 -17.03 14.21
CA ALA A 76 -10.26 -16.21 13.02
C ALA A 76 -11.12 -14.97 13.27
N TYR A 77 -10.83 -13.89 12.54
CA TYR A 77 -11.64 -12.68 12.56
C TYR A 77 -11.98 -12.24 11.14
N GLN A 78 -13.12 -11.58 10.99
CA GLN A 78 -13.56 -10.96 9.74
C GLN A 78 -13.81 -9.48 9.98
N HIS A 79 -13.34 -8.65 9.05
CA HIS A 79 -13.63 -7.22 9.04
C HIS A 79 -13.79 -6.74 7.59
N MET A 80 -14.51 -5.64 7.43
CA MET A 80 -14.63 -4.97 6.13
C MET A 80 -13.40 -4.12 5.88
N ALA A 81 -12.86 -4.25 4.67
CA ALA A 81 -11.52 -3.76 4.39
C ALA A 81 -11.44 -3.35 2.89
N PRO A 82 -10.91 -2.17 2.54
CA PRO A 82 -10.83 -1.71 1.15
C PRO A 82 -9.77 -2.49 0.36
N MET A 83 -10.12 -2.99 -0.82
CA MET A 83 -9.15 -3.60 -1.73
C MET A 83 -8.72 -2.62 -2.82
N ILE A 84 -7.42 -2.56 -3.11
CA ILE A 84 -6.88 -1.74 -4.20
C ILE A 84 -6.35 -2.64 -5.31
N ASP A 85 -6.90 -2.45 -6.51
CA ASP A 85 -6.20 -2.79 -7.75
C ASP A 85 -5.10 -1.74 -7.98
N ALA A 86 -3.85 -2.14 -7.77
CA ALA A 86 -2.70 -1.25 -7.86
C ALA A 86 -2.52 -0.64 -9.26
N VAL A 87 -2.84 -1.38 -10.33
CA VAL A 87 -2.69 -0.88 -11.71
C VAL A 87 -3.69 0.24 -11.95
N THR A 88 -4.95 -0.02 -11.62
CA THR A 88 -6.03 0.97 -11.76
C THR A 88 -5.78 2.20 -10.88
N TYR A 89 -5.33 1.98 -9.64
CA TYR A 89 -5.05 3.05 -8.69
C TYR A 89 -3.88 3.95 -9.11
N LEU A 90 -2.78 3.37 -9.60
CA LEU A 90 -1.63 4.15 -10.08
C LEU A 90 -1.96 4.94 -11.35
N GLN A 91 -2.77 4.39 -12.26
CA GLN A 91 -3.28 5.12 -13.42
C GLN A 91 -4.16 6.31 -13.00
N TRP A 92 -5.03 6.11 -12.00
CA TRP A 92 -5.82 7.18 -11.44
C TRP A 92 -4.94 8.27 -10.80
N LEU A 93 -3.98 7.90 -9.95
CA LEU A 93 -3.03 8.83 -9.33
C LEU A 93 -2.23 9.62 -10.37
N TYR A 94 -1.70 8.94 -11.39
CA TYR A 94 -0.99 9.57 -12.50
C TYR A 94 -1.85 10.65 -13.17
N LYS A 95 -3.13 10.32 -13.47
CA LYS A 95 -4.09 11.27 -14.04
C LYS A 95 -4.34 12.45 -13.11
N GLN A 96 -4.56 12.21 -11.81
CA GLN A 96 -4.79 13.28 -10.83
C GLN A 96 -3.61 14.25 -10.75
N CYS A 97 -2.37 13.73 -10.73
CA CYS A 97 -1.16 14.56 -10.74
C CYS A 97 -1.03 15.36 -12.04
N ARG A 98 -1.28 14.75 -13.20
CA ARG A 98 -1.26 15.43 -14.51
C ARG A 98 -2.25 16.59 -14.57
N GLU A 99 -3.48 16.37 -14.11
CA GLU A 99 -4.54 17.40 -14.06
C GLU A 99 -4.19 18.56 -13.13
N LYS A 100 -3.38 18.32 -12.09
CA LYS A 100 -2.82 19.35 -11.20
C LYS A 100 -1.57 20.03 -11.74
N GLY A 101 -1.15 19.72 -12.96
CA GLY A 101 0.00 20.34 -13.62
C GLY A 101 1.35 19.65 -13.37
N CYS A 102 1.37 18.46 -12.77
CA CYS A 102 2.61 17.71 -12.60
C CYS A 102 3.19 17.29 -13.97
N ARG A 103 4.47 17.54 -14.16
CA ARG A 103 5.24 17.06 -15.31
C ARG A 103 5.89 15.72 -14.96
N PHE A 104 5.69 14.72 -15.83
CA PHE A 104 6.32 13.42 -15.71
C PHE A 104 7.44 13.31 -16.74
N VAL A 105 8.60 12.83 -16.30
CA VAL A 105 9.78 12.62 -17.13
C VAL A 105 10.24 11.18 -16.88
N HIS A 106 10.55 10.46 -17.95
CA HIS A 106 11.20 9.17 -17.87
C HIS A 106 12.71 9.42 -17.96
N ASP A 107 13.43 9.07 -16.90
CA ASP A 107 14.88 9.24 -16.81
C ASP A 107 15.43 8.21 -15.81
N GLU A 108 16.73 7.96 -15.87
CA GLU A 108 17.45 7.09 -14.94
C GLU A 108 18.45 7.89 -14.12
N ILE A 109 18.57 7.54 -12.85
CA ILE A 109 19.52 8.14 -11.92
C ILE A 109 20.31 7.00 -11.29
N HIS A 110 21.64 7.15 -11.33
CA HIS A 110 22.61 6.16 -10.83
C HIS A 110 23.53 6.83 -9.82
N GLY A 111 23.99 6.07 -8.83
CA GLY A 111 24.81 6.52 -7.72
C GLY A 111 24.02 7.26 -6.62
N LEU A 112 24.73 7.73 -5.60
CA LEU A 112 24.13 8.44 -4.48
C LEU A 112 23.41 9.71 -4.96
N LEU A 113 22.13 9.84 -4.61
CA LEU A 113 21.29 10.94 -5.05
C LEU A 113 21.74 12.28 -4.47
N ARG A 114 22.27 12.28 -3.25
CA ARG A 114 22.85 13.48 -2.59
C ARG A 114 24.00 14.10 -3.39
N ASP A 115 24.82 13.28 -4.06
CA ASP A 115 25.97 13.74 -4.85
C ASP A 115 25.52 14.42 -6.16
N ARG A 116 24.30 14.10 -6.62
CA ARG A 116 23.71 14.58 -7.87
C ARG A 116 22.62 15.63 -7.67
N ALA A 117 22.30 15.95 -6.42
CA ALA A 117 21.14 16.75 -6.07
C ALA A 117 21.17 18.14 -6.71
N GLU A 118 22.34 18.80 -6.75
CA GLU A 118 22.48 20.13 -7.34
C GLU A 118 22.25 20.12 -8.86
N ASP A 119 22.86 19.16 -9.57
CA ASP A 119 22.68 18.99 -11.01
C ASP A 119 21.22 18.70 -11.36
N LEU A 120 20.56 17.84 -10.59
CA LEU A 120 19.15 17.50 -10.79
C LEU A 120 18.24 18.71 -10.51
N LYS A 121 18.50 19.46 -9.45
CA LYS A 121 17.76 20.71 -9.17
C LYS A 121 17.93 21.71 -10.30
N ASN A 122 19.14 21.89 -10.82
CA ASN A 122 19.40 22.79 -11.94
C ASN A 122 18.71 22.31 -13.23
N LYS A 123 18.84 21.02 -13.57
CA LYS A 123 18.19 20.38 -14.73
C LYS A 123 16.67 20.55 -14.70
N TYR A 124 16.06 20.32 -13.54
CA TYR A 124 14.60 20.31 -13.38
C TYR A 124 14.02 21.61 -12.81
N LYS A 125 14.85 22.63 -12.55
CA LYS A 125 14.48 23.89 -11.89
C LYS A 125 13.74 23.66 -10.57
N ALA A 126 14.22 22.68 -9.80
CA ALA A 126 13.63 22.26 -8.53
C ALA A 126 14.34 22.92 -7.35
N GLN A 127 13.61 23.12 -6.25
CA GLN A 127 14.16 23.63 -4.99
C GLN A 127 14.43 22.49 -4.00
N LEU A 128 13.62 21.43 -4.07
CA LEU A 128 13.64 20.27 -3.20
C LEU A 128 13.50 19.00 -4.05
N ILE A 129 14.06 17.90 -3.54
CA ILE A 129 13.96 16.56 -4.13
C ILE A 129 13.33 15.63 -3.09
N PHE A 130 12.32 14.88 -3.52
CA PHE A 130 11.74 13.79 -2.74
C PHE A 130 12.30 12.47 -3.26
N ASN A 131 13.03 11.76 -2.41
CA ASN A 131 13.64 10.49 -2.74
C ASN A 131 12.69 9.35 -2.36
N CYS A 132 11.92 8.88 -3.35
CA CYS A 132 11.00 7.74 -3.20
C CYS A 132 11.42 6.52 -4.05
N PRO A 133 12.66 6.00 -3.91
CA PRO A 133 13.25 5.06 -4.87
C PRO A 133 12.81 3.60 -4.65
N GLY A 134 12.02 3.34 -3.61
CA GLY A 134 11.63 1.99 -3.23
C GLY A 134 12.85 1.12 -2.93
N ILE A 135 13.04 0.06 -3.72
CA ILE A 135 14.12 -0.91 -3.50
C ILE A 135 15.49 -0.33 -3.83
N ASN A 136 15.54 0.67 -4.71
CA ASN A 136 16.79 1.31 -5.14
C ASN A 136 17.34 2.30 -4.09
N ALA A 137 16.70 2.44 -2.93
CA ALA A 137 17.25 3.22 -1.81
C ALA A 137 18.63 2.72 -1.36
N LYS A 138 18.91 1.42 -1.54
CA LYS A 138 20.24 0.86 -1.27
C LYS A 138 21.33 1.61 -2.04
N GLU A 139 21.09 1.91 -3.31
CA GLU A 139 22.02 2.70 -4.13
C GLU A 139 21.81 4.20 -3.94
N LEU A 140 20.59 4.69 -4.16
CA LEU A 140 20.30 6.13 -4.27
C LEU A 140 20.40 6.87 -2.93
N ALA A 141 20.18 6.18 -1.81
CA ALA A 141 20.34 6.76 -0.46
C ALA A 141 21.56 6.17 0.29
N GLY A 142 22.27 5.19 -0.28
CA GLY A 142 23.31 4.45 0.41
C GLY A 142 22.79 3.65 1.61
N ASP A 143 21.52 3.23 1.58
CA ASP A 143 20.84 2.61 2.71
C ASP A 143 20.95 1.08 2.66
N GLU A 144 21.99 0.56 3.33
CA GLU A 144 22.27 -0.89 3.42
C GLU A 144 21.23 -1.69 4.23
N ASP A 145 20.31 -1.02 4.93
CA ASP A 145 19.20 -1.68 5.59
C ASP A 145 18.07 -2.04 4.63
N VAL A 146 18.07 -1.53 3.40
CA VAL A 146 17.08 -1.86 2.38
C VAL A 146 17.44 -3.16 1.66
N TYR A 147 16.49 -4.09 1.60
CA TYR A 147 16.66 -5.40 0.97
C TYR A 147 15.38 -5.88 0.29
N PRO A 148 15.51 -6.73 -0.75
CA PRO A 148 14.34 -7.22 -1.48
C PRO A 148 13.67 -8.34 -0.69
N LEU A 149 12.37 -8.19 -0.44
CA LEU A 149 11.51 -9.30 -0.03
C LEU A 149 10.71 -9.78 -1.23
N ARG A 150 11.02 -10.98 -1.71
CA ARG A 150 10.30 -11.57 -2.83
C ARG A 150 8.85 -11.88 -2.47
N GLY A 151 7.92 -11.49 -3.34
CA GLY A 151 6.52 -11.88 -3.31
C GLY A 151 6.12 -12.54 -4.62
N VAL A 152 5.19 -13.49 -4.54
CA VAL A 152 4.53 -14.08 -5.70
C VAL A 152 3.02 -14.03 -5.50
N ILE A 153 2.30 -13.64 -6.55
CA ILE A 153 0.84 -13.62 -6.58
C ILE A 153 0.38 -14.49 -7.73
N LEU A 154 -0.52 -15.42 -7.42
CA LEU A 154 -1.25 -16.20 -8.41
C LEU A 154 -2.61 -15.56 -8.62
N LYS A 155 -2.87 -15.14 -9.85
CA LYS A 155 -4.16 -14.62 -10.26
C LYS A 155 -4.94 -15.73 -10.94
N VAL A 156 -6.05 -16.13 -10.32
CA VAL A 156 -6.85 -17.26 -10.76
C VAL A 156 -8.21 -16.77 -11.26
N LYS A 157 -8.70 -17.35 -12.36
CA LYS A 157 -9.97 -16.97 -12.98
C LYS A 157 -11.16 -17.48 -12.18
N ASN A 158 -11.94 -16.60 -11.57
CA ASN A 158 -13.28 -16.97 -11.11
C ASN A 158 -14.33 -16.54 -12.15
N ASP A 159 -14.83 -17.50 -12.92
CA ASP A 159 -15.89 -17.29 -13.91
C ASP A 159 -17.22 -17.98 -13.57
N GLY A 160 -17.30 -18.64 -12.41
CA GLY A 160 -18.49 -19.38 -11.98
C GLY A 160 -18.49 -20.87 -12.30
N ASN A 161 -17.53 -21.37 -13.09
CA ASN A 161 -17.55 -22.77 -13.54
C ASN A 161 -17.04 -23.75 -12.46
N LEU A 162 -15.95 -23.40 -11.78
CA LEU A 162 -15.31 -24.27 -10.77
C LEU A 162 -15.77 -23.97 -9.34
N MET A 163 -16.20 -22.74 -9.09
CA MET A 163 -16.81 -22.27 -7.83
C MET A 163 -17.74 -21.10 -8.12
N SER A 164 -18.61 -20.77 -7.15
CA SER A 164 -19.50 -19.62 -7.27
C SER A 164 -18.71 -18.32 -7.53
N LYS A 165 -19.30 -17.43 -8.34
CA LYS A 165 -18.73 -16.12 -8.58
C LYS A 165 -18.63 -15.36 -7.28
N LEU A 166 -17.42 -14.93 -6.95
CA LEU A 166 -17.22 -14.02 -5.85
C LEU A 166 -17.73 -12.64 -6.25
N ASN A 167 -18.53 -12.03 -5.37
CA ASN A 167 -19.01 -10.65 -5.51
C ASN A 167 -18.02 -9.63 -4.96
N HIS A 168 -16.89 -10.10 -4.43
CA HIS A 168 -15.80 -9.31 -3.87
C HIS A 168 -14.47 -9.96 -4.25
N PRO A 169 -13.38 -9.19 -4.35
CA PRO A 169 -12.08 -9.77 -4.57
C PRO A 169 -11.58 -10.50 -3.31
N MET A 170 -10.66 -11.46 -3.50
CA MET A 170 -10.15 -12.30 -2.43
C MET A 170 -8.65 -12.48 -2.60
N CYS A 171 -7.90 -12.33 -1.51
CA CYS A 171 -6.47 -12.63 -1.45
C CYS A 171 -6.24 -13.65 -0.34
N VAL A 172 -5.62 -14.78 -0.66
CA VAL A 172 -5.27 -15.82 0.32
C VAL A 172 -3.75 -15.94 0.36
N SER A 173 -3.18 -15.87 1.57
CA SER A 173 -1.73 -15.98 1.78
C SER A 173 -1.47 -16.96 2.92
N VAL A 174 -0.78 -18.05 2.62
CA VAL A 174 -0.54 -19.17 3.56
C VAL A 174 0.94 -19.57 3.68
N ILE A 175 1.84 -18.86 3.00
CA ILE A 175 3.27 -19.20 2.99
C ILE A 175 4.12 -18.03 3.46
N LYS A 176 5.05 -18.35 4.36
CA LYS A 176 6.06 -17.43 4.89
C LYS A 176 7.41 -17.55 4.15
N GLU A 177 7.70 -18.68 3.50
CA GLU A 177 9.01 -19.01 2.92
C GLU A 177 8.90 -19.41 1.44
N PHE A 178 9.82 -18.90 0.60
CA PHE A 178 9.76 -19.06 -0.85
C PHE A 178 11.02 -19.75 -1.40
N ASP A 179 10.86 -20.82 -2.17
CA ASP A 179 11.91 -21.51 -2.94
C ASP A 179 11.48 -21.79 -4.41
N GLU A 180 12.37 -22.35 -5.23
CA GLU A 180 12.19 -22.53 -6.69
C GLU A 180 10.99 -23.42 -7.09
N SER A 181 10.57 -24.32 -6.21
CA SER A 181 9.39 -25.18 -6.38
C SER A 181 8.15 -24.68 -5.61
N ALA A 182 8.23 -23.45 -5.08
CA ALA A 182 7.23 -22.95 -4.14
C ALA A 182 5.90 -22.55 -4.79
N ILE A 183 5.85 -22.20 -6.08
CA ILE A 183 4.60 -21.69 -6.69
C ILE A 183 3.50 -22.77 -6.68
N ARG A 184 3.82 -24.00 -7.09
CA ARG A 184 2.88 -25.13 -7.03
C ARG A 184 2.48 -25.43 -5.60
N ARG A 185 3.45 -25.51 -4.68
CA ARG A 185 3.16 -25.69 -3.24
C ARG A 185 2.32 -24.55 -2.65
N MET A 186 2.50 -23.32 -3.11
CA MET A 186 1.69 -22.17 -2.73
C MET A 186 0.25 -22.39 -3.13
N PHE A 187 0.04 -22.78 -4.38
CA PHE A 187 -1.30 -23.03 -4.84
C PHE A 187 -1.95 -24.18 -4.07
N GLU A 188 -1.25 -25.30 -3.90
CA GLU A 188 -1.77 -26.46 -3.18
C GLU A 188 -2.07 -26.15 -1.70
N LYS A 189 -1.20 -25.41 -1.00
CA LYS A 189 -1.50 -24.97 0.37
C LYS A 189 -2.71 -24.04 0.44
N VAL A 190 -2.88 -23.14 -0.53
CA VAL A 190 -4.06 -22.28 -0.62
C VAL A 190 -5.32 -23.12 -0.84
N LYS A 191 -5.28 -24.14 -1.71
CA LYS A 191 -6.41 -25.07 -1.95
C LYS A 191 -6.74 -25.90 -0.72
N GLN A 192 -5.73 -26.31 0.05
CA GLN A 192 -5.92 -26.99 1.33
C GLN A 192 -6.60 -26.08 2.35
N PHE A 193 -6.19 -24.80 2.42
CA PHE A 193 -6.72 -23.81 3.35
C PHE A 193 -8.13 -23.34 2.99
N TYR A 194 -8.39 -23.13 1.69
CA TYR A 194 -9.68 -22.71 1.16
C TYR A 194 -10.19 -23.76 0.16
N PRO A 195 -10.83 -24.85 0.66
CA PRO A 195 -11.35 -25.95 -0.12
C PRO A 195 -12.14 -25.64 -1.40
N PRO A 196 -12.88 -24.51 -1.55
CA PRO A 196 -13.52 -24.17 -2.82
C PRO A 196 -12.56 -24.06 -4.01
N LEU A 197 -11.25 -23.85 -3.76
CA LEU A 197 -10.24 -23.80 -4.82
C LEU A 197 -9.71 -25.18 -5.25
N ARG A 198 -10.11 -26.30 -4.62
CA ARG A 198 -9.55 -27.63 -4.88
C ARG A 198 -9.64 -28.08 -6.35
N ASN A 199 -10.68 -27.65 -7.06
CA ASN A 199 -10.92 -28.03 -8.45
C ASN A 199 -10.14 -27.17 -9.45
N TYR A 200 -9.41 -26.16 -8.99
CA TYR A 200 -8.59 -25.31 -9.86
C TYR A 200 -7.29 -26.00 -10.25
N GLY A 201 -6.93 -25.93 -11.53
CA GLY A 201 -5.69 -26.44 -12.09
C GLY A 201 -4.74 -25.33 -12.54
N ASP A 202 -3.60 -25.72 -13.13
CA ASP A 202 -2.62 -24.78 -13.70
C ASP A 202 -3.25 -23.94 -14.83
N ASP A 203 -4.15 -24.53 -15.62
CA ASP A 203 -4.84 -23.88 -16.75
C ASP A 203 -5.80 -22.74 -16.32
N ASP A 204 -6.18 -22.69 -15.03
CA ASP A 204 -7.04 -21.66 -14.48
C ASP A 204 -6.27 -20.43 -13.96
N VAL A 205 -4.93 -20.51 -13.92
CA VAL A 205 -4.06 -19.42 -13.52
C VAL A 205 -3.93 -18.44 -14.69
N GLU A 206 -4.61 -17.29 -14.60
CA GLU A 206 -4.52 -16.23 -15.62
C GLU A 206 -3.13 -15.55 -15.60
N GLN A 207 -2.50 -15.44 -14.43
CA GLN A 207 -1.26 -14.71 -14.30
C GLN A 207 -0.45 -15.17 -13.08
N VAL A 208 0.88 -15.24 -13.27
CA VAL A 208 1.87 -15.33 -12.19
C VAL A 208 2.62 -14.01 -12.12
N LEU A 209 2.47 -13.30 -11.01
CA LEU A 209 3.17 -12.04 -10.76
C LEU A 209 4.27 -12.27 -9.74
N VAL A 210 5.48 -11.82 -10.05
CA VAL A 210 6.62 -11.82 -9.13
C VAL A 210 7.00 -10.37 -8.84
N CYS A 211 7.19 -10.04 -7.56
CA CYS A 211 7.56 -8.69 -7.15
C CYS A 211 8.64 -8.71 -6.07
N LEU A 212 9.36 -7.60 -5.94
CA LEU A 212 10.31 -7.34 -4.86
C LEU A 212 9.77 -6.20 -4.00
N ARG A 213 9.46 -6.50 -2.74
CA ARG A 213 9.03 -5.49 -1.77
C ARG A 213 10.26 -4.79 -1.22
N PRO A 214 10.26 -3.44 -1.13
CA PRO A 214 11.38 -2.66 -0.60
C PRO A 214 11.36 -2.69 0.93
N ALA A 215 11.72 -3.83 1.50
CA ALA A 215 11.81 -3.99 2.94
C ALA A 215 13.04 -3.26 3.47
N ARG A 216 12.94 -2.76 4.70
CA ARG A 216 14.04 -2.13 5.41
C ARG A 216 14.18 -2.83 6.76
N LYS A 217 15.40 -3.08 7.23
CA LYS A 217 15.64 -3.72 8.53
C LYS A 217 15.18 -2.80 9.67
N ALA A 218 15.46 -1.51 9.54
CA ALA A 218 14.88 -0.46 10.32
C ALA A 218 13.47 -0.09 9.82
N ASN A 219 12.77 0.80 10.54
CA ASN A 219 11.47 1.34 10.12
C ASN A 219 11.56 2.08 8.77
N ALA A 220 10.43 2.35 8.14
CA ALA A 220 10.39 3.25 6.98
C ALA A 220 11.04 4.60 7.30
N ARG A 221 11.73 5.17 6.31
CA ARG A 221 12.54 6.39 6.46
C ARG A 221 11.77 7.58 5.90
N PHE A 222 11.59 8.61 6.74
CA PHE A 222 10.92 9.88 6.44
C PHE A 222 11.76 11.04 6.98
N GLU A 223 12.91 11.27 6.37
CA GLU A 223 13.97 12.11 6.96
C GLU A 223 14.68 12.96 5.91
N TRP A 224 15.08 14.17 6.30
CA TRP A 224 15.97 14.97 5.45
C TRP A 224 17.35 14.32 5.41
N ASP A 225 17.98 14.31 4.24
CA ASP A 225 19.36 13.84 4.13
C ASP A 225 20.26 14.74 4.99
N PRO A 226 21.13 14.16 5.84
CA PRO A 226 21.94 14.92 6.78
C PRO A 226 23.02 15.76 6.10
N VAL A 227 23.37 15.44 4.85
CA VAL A 227 24.40 16.11 4.05
C VAL A 227 23.76 17.03 3.00
N CYS A 228 22.63 16.61 2.40
CA CYS A 228 21.91 17.35 1.38
C CYS A 228 20.56 17.88 1.92
N PRO A 229 20.51 19.12 2.41
CA PRO A 229 19.32 19.67 3.06
C PRO A 229 18.11 19.88 2.13
N SER A 230 18.32 19.80 0.81
CA SER A 230 17.24 19.85 -0.19
C SER A 230 16.67 18.48 -0.54
N LEU A 231 17.15 17.40 0.09
CA LEU A 231 16.75 16.03 -0.19
C LEU A 231 15.96 15.45 1.00
N LEU A 232 14.75 14.97 0.74
CA LEU A 232 13.88 14.33 1.73
C LEU A 232 13.60 12.88 1.32
N ASP A 233 14.01 11.93 2.14
CA ASP A 233 13.80 10.50 1.96
C ASP A 233 12.38 10.08 2.37
N ASP A 234 11.72 9.27 1.54
CA ASP A 234 10.41 8.64 1.79
C ASP A 234 10.40 7.25 1.14
N TYR A 235 10.84 6.23 1.89
CA TYR A 235 10.91 4.84 1.42
C TYR A 235 10.97 3.82 2.57
N GLY A 236 10.99 2.52 2.22
CA GLY A 236 11.19 1.44 3.19
C GLY A 236 9.90 0.87 3.79
N ASN A 237 8.74 1.13 3.17
CA ASN A 237 7.43 0.66 3.64
C ASN A 237 7.16 -0.85 3.41
N GLY A 238 8.10 -1.58 2.80
CA GLY A 238 7.99 -3.03 2.60
C GLY A 238 6.70 -3.45 1.87
N GLY A 239 5.93 -4.36 2.48
CA GLY A 239 4.66 -4.86 1.93
C GLY A 239 3.45 -3.96 2.18
N SER A 240 3.64 -2.85 2.90
CA SER A 240 2.55 -1.97 3.37
C SER A 240 2.54 -0.61 2.67
N SER A 241 3.23 -0.48 1.53
CA SER A 241 3.37 0.81 0.84
C SER A 241 2.03 1.41 0.42
N VAL A 242 1.10 0.60 -0.11
CA VAL A 242 -0.25 1.08 -0.46
C VAL A 242 -0.95 1.53 0.82
N THR A 243 -0.89 0.70 1.86
CA THR A 243 -1.39 0.93 3.23
C THR A 243 -1.04 2.31 3.73
N PHE A 244 0.25 2.63 3.81
CA PHE A 244 0.71 3.87 4.43
C PHE A 244 0.84 5.06 3.48
N SER A 245 0.71 4.86 2.16
CA SER A 245 0.99 5.86 1.13
C SER A 245 0.43 7.27 1.41
N TRP A 246 -0.86 7.38 1.75
CA TRP A 246 -1.47 8.69 2.05
C TRP A 246 -0.94 9.32 3.34
N GLY A 247 -0.74 8.51 4.40
CA GLY A 247 -0.18 8.99 5.67
C GLY A 247 1.25 9.52 5.48
N CYS A 248 2.08 8.75 4.77
CA CYS A 248 3.43 9.13 4.37
C CYS A 248 3.42 10.44 3.57
N ALA A 249 2.59 10.54 2.53
CA ALA A 249 2.51 11.74 1.69
C ALA A 249 2.06 12.98 2.48
N ILE A 250 1.14 12.82 3.44
CA ILE A 250 0.70 13.90 4.33
C ILE A 250 1.84 14.37 5.23
N GLU A 251 2.57 13.46 5.86
CA GLU A 251 3.69 13.82 6.75
C GLU A 251 4.84 14.46 5.95
N THR A 252 5.24 13.87 4.83
CA THR A 252 6.24 14.41 3.90
C THR A 252 5.86 15.82 3.44
N SER A 253 4.59 16.06 3.10
CA SER A 253 4.08 17.41 2.77
C SER A 253 4.12 18.37 3.97
N ALA A 254 3.81 17.90 5.18
CA ALA A 254 3.88 18.71 6.40
C ALA A 254 5.32 19.12 6.71
N MET A 255 6.29 18.21 6.57
CA MET A 255 7.73 18.49 6.72
C MET A 255 8.18 19.62 5.80
N VAL A 256 7.81 19.57 4.52
CA VAL A 256 8.15 20.60 3.53
C VAL A 256 7.50 21.94 3.86
N ASN A 257 6.22 21.92 4.23
CA ASN A 257 5.51 23.14 4.61
C ASN A 257 6.15 23.84 5.81
N ARG A 258 6.73 23.10 6.77
CA ARG A 258 7.48 23.68 7.90
C ARG A 258 8.74 24.41 7.42
N VAL A 259 9.44 23.89 6.42
CA VAL A 259 10.62 24.54 5.82
C VAL A 259 10.20 25.79 5.04
N LEU A 260 9.20 25.67 4.16
CA LEU A 260 8.75 26.78 3.31
C LEU A 260 8.14 27.94 4.12
N LYS A 261 7.35 27.66 5.17
CA LYS A 261 6.74 28.71 6.02
C LYS A 261 7.76 29.46 6.89
N ARG A 262 8.89 28.85 7.23
CA ARG A 262 10.02 29.55 7.87
C ARG A 262 10.77 30.48 6.89
N GLY A 263 10.48 30.35 5.60
CA GLY A 263 11.12 31.03 4.46
C GLY A 263 10.61 32.42 4.07
N HIS A 264 10.26 33.30 5.02
CA HIS A 264 10.41 34.76 4.79
C HIS A 264 11.75 35.30 5.32
N ARG A 265 12.58 34.46 5.97
CA ARG A 265 13.95 34.81 6.40
C ARG A 265 15.02 33.74 6.18
N PHE A 266 14.66 32.53 5.74
CA PHE A 266 15.59 31.40 5.60
C PHE A 266 15.89 31.08 4.13
N CYS A 267 17.13 31.31 3.72
CA CYS A 267 17.67 30.75 2.48
C CYS A 267 17.89 29.25 2.69
N ILE A 268 17.41 28.39 1.78
CA ILE A 268 17.52 26.92 1.85
C ILE A 268 18.99 26.46 1.97
N GLN A 269 19.94 27.31 1.56
CA GLN A 269 21.38 27.09 1.69
C GLN A 269 21.89 27.00 3.15
N ASN A 270 21.12 27.47 4.15
CA ASN A 270 21.50 27.46 5.58
C ASN A 270 20.65 26.51 6.43
N PHE A 271 20.03 25.50 5.83
CA PHE A 271 19.21 24.53 6.57
C PHE A 271 20.08 23.56 7.37
N ASN A 272 19.92 23.58 8.70
CA ASN A 272 20.57 22.65 9.62
C ASN A 272 19.58 21.55 10.07
N PRO A 273 19.82 20.26 9.74
CA PRO A 273 18.94 19.14 10.10
C PRO A 273 18.68 18.98 11.59
N SER A 274 19.59 19.44 12.46
CA SER A 274 19.44 19.35 13.92
C SER A 274 18.34 20.25 14.50
N ASN A 275 17.77 21.17 13.70
CA ASN A 275 16.62 22.00 14.09
C ASN A 275 15.26 21.35 13.84
N ILE A 276 15.25 20.09 13.39
CA ILE A 276 14.06 19.27 13.26
C ILE A 276 13.96 18.45 14.54
N LEU A 277 12.90 18.67 15.31
CA LEU A 277 12.62 17.85 16.49
C LEU A 277 12.52 16.39 16.05
N PRO A 278 13.22 15.45 16.72
CA PRO A 278 13.09 14.04 16.39
C PRO A 278 11.64 13.61 16.55
N PHE A 279 11.22 12.70 15.67
CA PHE A 279 9.92 12.06 15.73
C PHE A 279 9.77 11.37 17.10
N LYS A 280 8.81 11.83 17.91
CA LYS A 280 8.38 11.08 19.09
C LYS A 280 7.32 10.09 18.61
N ALA A 281 7.70 8.81 18.60
CA ALA A 281 6.80 7.68 18.43
C ALA A 281 5.74 7.63 19.54
#